data_AF-A0A8J3EPZ4-F1
#
_entry.id   AF-A0A8J3EPZ4-F1
#
_cell.length_a   1.000
_cell.length_b   1.000
_cell.length_c   1.000
_cell.angle_alpha   90.00
_cell.angle_beta   90.00
_cell.angle_gamma   90.00
#
_symmetry.space_group_name_H-M   'P 1'
#
loop_
_entity.id
_entity.type
_entity.pdbx_description
1 polymer ?
#
loop_
_entity_poly.entity_id
_entity_poly.type
_entity_poly.pdbx_seq_one_letter_code
_entity_poly.pdbx_strand_id
1 'polypeptide(L)'
;MFIASAIIAILYNVIGALDVMSTLAGLQMQAGTEANPFLRVLMESLDNGWVLAKLSLQLIASAMILWFPHRLVLGMFSVAVLLTAITVWNNFHVIGVL
;
A
#
# COMPACT_ATOMS: atom_id res chain seq x y z
N MET A 1 -4.06 -19.15 14.78
CA MET A 1 -3.12 -18.25 14.06
C MET A 1 -3.54 -18.02 12.61
N PHE A 2 -4.03 -19.04 11.90
CA PHE A 2 -4.52 -18.89 10.52
C PHE A 2 -5.60 -17.81 10.32
N ILE A 3 -6.61 -17.72 11.21
CA ILE A 3 -7.64 -16.68 11.11
C ILE A 3 -7.02 -15.27 11.20
N ALA A 4 -6.08 -15.07 12.12
CA ALA A 4 -5.38 -13.80 12.27
C ALA A 4 -4.53 -13.46 11.04
N SER A 5 -3.83 -14.43 10.45
CA SER A 5 -3.08 -14.21 9.21
C SER A 5 -3.99 -13.89 8.03
N ALA A 6 -5.15 -14.55 7.93
CA ALA A 6 -6.15 -14.25 6.90
C ALA A 6 -6.71 -12.82 7.04
N ILE A 7 -7.06 -12.40 8.26
CA ILE A 7 -7.52 -11.03 8.53
C ILE A 7 -6.44 -10.02 8.15
N ILE A 8 -5.19 -10.23 8.58
CA ILE A 8 -4.08 -9.32 8.27
C ILE A 8 -3.83 -9.28 6.76
N ALA A 9 -3.85 -10.41 6.06
CA ALA A 9 -3.68 -10.44 4.61
C ALA A 9 -4.80 -9.69 3.87
N ILE A 10 -6.06 -9.83 4.31
CA ILE A 10 -7.19 -9.08 3.72
C ILE A 10 -6.99 -7.58 3.95
N LEU A 11 -6.72 -7.16 5.20
CA LEU A 11 -6.48 -5.75 5.53
C LEU A 11 -5.31 -5.17 4.74
N TYR A 12 -4.23 -5.94 4.62
CA TYR A 12 -3.04 -5.55 3.86
C TYR A 12 -3.38 -5.31 2.38
N ASN A 13 -4.15 -6.19 1.73
CA ASN A 13 -4.55 -5.97 0.34
C ASN A 13 -5.52 -4.80 0.17
N VAL A 14 -6.52 -4.67 1.05
CA VAL A 14 -7.50 -3.57 0.97
C VAL A 14 -6.81 -2.22 1.16
N ILE A 15 -5.98 -2.09 2.18
CA ILE A 15 -5.25 -0.85 2.45
C ILE A 15 -4.20 -0.59 1.36
N GLY A 16 -3.54 -1.63 0.84
CA GLY A 16 -2.63 -1.50 -0.30
C GLY A 16 -3.31 -1.02 -1.58
N ALA A 17 -4.53 -1.48 -1.86
CA ALA A 17 -5.32 -0.98 -2.98
C ALA A 17 -5.74 0.48 -2.78
N LEU A 18 -6.17 0.86 -1.57
CA LEU A 18 -6.49 2.24 -1.22
C LEU A 18 -5.27 3.16 -1.33
N ASP A 19 -4.09 2.67 -0.98
CA ASP A 19 -2.83 3.41 -1.09
C ASP A 19 -2.51 3.72 -2.57
N VAL A 20 -2.66 2.74 -3.45
CA VAL A 20 -2.55 2.95 -4.90
C VAL A 20 -3.57 3.97 -5.39
N MET A 21 -4.85 3.80 -5.04
CA MET A 21 -5.93 4.68 -5.51
C MET A 21 -5.78 6.11 -5.03
N SER A 22 -5.47 6.31 -3.74
CA SER A 22 -5.26 7.63 -3.15
C SER A 22 -4.03 8.34 -3.74
N THR A 23 -2.96 7.59 -4.01
CA THR A 23 -1.75 8.12 -4.68
C THR A 23 -2.07 8.54 -6.11
N LEU A 24 -2.75 7.69 -6.89
CA LEU A 24 -3.16 8.01 -8.26
C LEU A 24 -4.05 9.25 -8.30
N ALA A 25 -5.02 9.35 -7.40
CA ALA A 25 -5.89 10.51 -7.31
C ALA A 25 -5.09 11.80 -7.05
N GLY A 26 -4.14 11.77 -6.11
CA GLY A 26 -3.29 12.92 -5.80
C GLY A 26 -2.44 13.38 -6.97
N LEU A 27 -1.86 12.43 -7.71
CA LEU A 27 -1.05 12.72 -8.90
C LEU A 27 -1.90 13.25 -10.05
N GLN A 28 -3.06 12.65 -10.33
CA GLN A 28 -3.96 13.07 -11.41
C GLN A 28 -4.58 14.45 -11.16
N MET A 29 -4.91 14.76 -9.91
CA MET A 29 -5.44 16.07 -9.52
C MET A 29 -4.35 17.14 -9.41
N GLN A 30 -3.06 16.78 -9.58
CA GLN A 30 -1.91 17.64 -9.30
C GLN A 30 -1.95 18.27 -7.89
N ALA A 31 -2.64 17.62 -6.94
CA ALA A 31 -2.80 18.07 -5.57
C ALA A 31 -1.56 17.76 -4.72
N GLY A 32 -0.74 16.80 -5.17
CA GLY A 32 0.51 16.43 -4.52
C GLY A 32 1.50 15.79 -5.50
N THR A 33 2.72 15.60 -5.03
CA THR A 33 3.77 14.86 -5.74
C THR A 33 4.36 13.80 -4.82
N GLU A 34 4.88 12.72 -5.39
CA GLU A 34 5.53 11.65 -4.63
C GLU A 34 6.70 12.22 -3.82
N ALA A 35 6.66 12.10 -2.49
CA ALA A 35 7.62 12.76 -1.61
C ALA A 35 9.06 12.26 -1.83
N ASN A 36 9.21 10.97 -2.16
CA ASN A 36 10.51 10.38 -2.44
C ASN A 36 10.94 10.67 -3.91
N PRO A 37 12.03 11.42 -4.14
CA PRO A 37 12.44 11.82 -5.48
C PRO A 37 12.86 10.64 -6.36
N PHE A 38 13.43 9.58 -5.79
CA PHE A 38 13.80 8.39 -6.55
C PHE A 38 12.56 7.62 -7.02
N LEU A 39 11.59 7.43 -6.12
CA LEU A 39 10.33 6.77 -6.49
C LEU A 39 9.55 7.59 -7.52
N ARG A 40 9.55 8.93 -7.40
CA ARG A 40 8.93 9.81 -8.37
C ARG A 40 9.48 9.60 -9.78
N VAL A 41 10.81 9.60 -9.94
CA VAL A 41 11.45 9.35 -11.24
C VAL A 41 11.09 7.98 -11.79
N LEU A 42 11.05 6.95 -10.95
CA LEU A 42 10.64 5.60 -11.38
C LEU A 42 9.17 5.57 -11.81
N MET A 43 8.28 6.21 -11.06
CA MET A 43 6.85 6.29 -11.38
C MET A 43 6.64 7.03 -12.70
N GLU A 44 7.34 8.15 -12.92
CA GLU A 44 7.32 8.88 -14.19
C GLU A 44 7.85 8.04 -15.36
N SER A 45 8.94 7.27 -15.15
CA SER A 45 9.50 6.40 -16.19
C SER A 45 8.63 5.19 -16.55
N LEU A 46 7.85 4.71 -15.59
CA LEU A 46 7.00 3.52 -15.74
C LEU A 46 5.55 3.88 -16.10
N ASP A 47 5.20 5.17 -16.14
CA ASP A 47 3.83 5.68 -16.28
C ASP A 47 2.87 4.96 -15.32
N ASN A 48 1.91 4.17 -15.80
CA ASN A 48 1.01 3.40 -14.94
C ASN A 48 1.54 2.00 -14.57
N GLY A 49 2.69 1.59 -15.10
CA GLY A 49 3.31 0.28 -14.85
C GLY A 49 3.70 0.03 -13.38
N TRP A 50 4.00 1.09 -12.62
CA TRP A 50 4.30 0.96 -11.18
C TRP A 50 3.10 0.47 -10.37
N VAL A 51 1.86 0.73 -10.83
CA VAL A 51 0.63 0.26 -10.17
C VAL A 51 0.59 -1.26 -10.15
N LEU A 52 0.81 -1.89 -11.31
CA LEU A 52 0.82 -3.34 -11.42
C LEU A 52 1.96 -3.95 -10.59
N ALA A 53 3.15 -3.34 -10.63
CA ALA A 53 4.28 -3.81 -9.82
C ALA A 53 3.97 -3.76 -8.32
N LYS A 54 3.37 -2.66 -7.84
CA LYS A 54 3.00 -2.49 -6.43
C LYS A 54 1.93 -3.48 -5.98
N LEU A 55 0.87 -3.66 -6.77
CA LEU A 55 -0.19 -4.63 -6.47
C LEU A 55 0.33 -6.07 -6.49
N SER A 56 1.25 -6.40 -7.41
CA SER A 56 1.86 -7.73 -7.47
C SER A 56 2.71 -8.03 -6.24
N LEU A 57 3.51 -7.05 -5.77
CA LEU A 57 4.25 -7.16 -4.51
C LEU A 57 3.31 -7.36 -3.32
N GLN A 58 2.13 -6.71 -3.33
CA GLN A 58 1.11 -6.88 -2.29
C GLN A 58 0.61 -8.33 -2.22
N LEU A 59 0.33 -8.94 -3.37
CA LEU A 59 -0.11 -10.33 -3.46
C LEU A 59 0.98 -11.30 -3.01
N ILE A 60 2.24 -11.05 -3.40
CA ILE A 60 3.39 -11.86 -2.97
C ILE A 60 3.54 -11.82 -1.46
N ALA A 61 3.53 -10.61 -0.86
CA ALA A 61 3.59 -10.45 0.59
C ALA A 61 2.40 -11.11 1.29
N SER A 62 1.20 -11.04 0.72
CA SER A 62 0.01 -11.71 1.25
C SER A 62 0.13 -13.23 1.23
N ALA A 63 0.69 -13.79 0.15
CA ALA A 63 1.00 -15.21 0.09
C ALA A 63 1.99 -15.62 1.19
N MET A 64 3.00 -14.79 1.47
CA MET A 64 3.96 -15.04 2.57
C MET A 64 3.29 -15.02 3.94
N ILE A 65 2.39 -14.07 4.21
CA ILE A 65 1.62 -13.98 5.47
C ILE A 65 0.80 -15.25 5.71
N LEU A 66 0.16 -15.76 4.65
CA LEU A 66 -0.68 -16.96 4.71
C LEU A 66 0.15 -18.24 4.82
N TRP A 67 1.29 -18.31 4.12
CA TRP A 67 2.16 -19.48 4.10
C TRP A 67 2.95 -19.66 5.40
N PHE A 68 3.44 -18.57 6.01
CA PHE A 68 4.20 -18.59 7.26
C PHE A 68 3.59 -17.65 8.32
N PRO A 69 2.51 -18.07 9.03
CA PRO A 69 1.83 -17.25 10.03
C PRO A 69 2.57 -17.24 11.37
N HIS A 70 3.84 -16.85 11.36
CA HIS A 70 4.68 -16.70 12.56
C HIS A 70 4.39 -15.37 13.27
N ARG A 71 4.42 -15.34 14.60
CA ARG A 71 4.05 -14.14 15.39
C ARG A 71 4.84 -12.89 15.02
N LEU A 72 6.14 -13.03 14.77
CA LEU A 72 6.99 -11.91 14.32
C LEU A 72 6.55 -11.38 12.94
N VAL A 73 6.25 -12.29 12.00
CA VAL A 73 5.77 -11.92 10.66
C VAL A 73 4.44 -11.18 10.76
N LEU A 74 3.50 -11.70 11.54
CA LEU A 74 2.21 -11.04 11.75
C LEU A 74 2.37 -9.67 12.40
N GLY A 75 3.26 -9.53 13.40
CA GLY A 75 3.57 -8.24 14.02
C GLY A 75 4.14 -7.22 13.03
N MET A 76 5.12 -7.62 12.22
CA MET A 76 5.70 -6.76 11.19
C MET A 76 4.65 -6.30 10.17
N PHE A 77 3.83 -7.22 9.67
CA PHE A 77 2.79 -6.89 8.70
C PHE A 77 1.66 -6.06 9.31
N SER A 78 1.30 -6.27 10.58
CA SER A 78 0.35 -5.38 11.27
C SER A 78 0.87 -3.94 11.35
N VAL A 79 2.16 -3.74 11.64
CA VAL A 79 2.77 -2.40 11.62
C VAL A 79 2.78 -1.83 10.21
N ALA A 80 3.14 -2.62 9.19
CA ALA A 80 3.11 -2.19 7.80
C ALA A 80 1.71 -1.74 7.38
N VAL A 81 0.66 -2.53 7.69
CA VAL A 81 -0.74 -2.18 7.44
C VAL A 81 -1.10 -0.84 8.06
N LEU A 82 -0.73 -0.62 9.33
CA LEU A 82 -1.03 0.63 10.03
C LEU A 82 -0.32 1.84 9.40
N LEU A 83 0.96 1.70 9.05
CA LEU A 83 1.70 2.77 8.38
C LEU A 83 1.09 3.09 7.01
N THR A 84 0.70 2.09 6.22
CA THR A 84 0.02 2.31 4.95
C THR A 84 -1.37 2.92 5.14
N ALA A 85 -2.09 2.58 6.21
CA ALA A 85 -3.37 3.25 6.51
C ALA A 85 -3.17 4.74 6.81
N ILE A 86 -2.08 5.10 7.50
CA ILE A 86 -1.73 6.50 7.77
C ILE A 86 -1.38 7.23 6.47
N THR A 87 -0.66 6.61 5.53
CA THR A 87 -0.37 7.22 4.22
C THR A 87 -1.64 7.44 3.42
N VAL A 88 -2.54 6.46 3.37
CA VAL A 88 -3.87 6.60 2.74
C VAL A 88 -4.65 7.76 3.34
N TRP A 89 -4.73 7.83 4.67
CA TRP A 89 -5.42 8.90 5.37
C TRP A 89 -4.84 10.28 5.02
N ASN A 90 -3.50 10.39 5.00
CA ASN A 90 -2.82 11.62 4.62
C ASN A 90 -3.09 12.00 3.16
N ASN A 91 -3.03 11.05 2.23
CA ASN A 91 -3.33 11.29 0.82
C ASN A 91 -4.76 11.80 0.64
N PHE A 92 -5.74 11.25 1.36
CA PHE A 92 -7.12 11.73 1.32
C PHE A 92 -7.29 13.18 1.82
N HIS A 93 -6.51 13.60 2.81
CA HIS A 93 -6.48 15.02 3.23
C HIS A 93 -5.86 15.91 2.15
N VAL A 94 -4.77 15.46 1.53
CA VAL A 94 -4.08 16.22 0.48
C VAL A 94 -5.01 16.47 -0.73
N ILE A 95 -5.83 15.50 -1.09
CA ILE A 95 -6.80 15.64 -2.20
C ILE A 95 -8.15 16.24 -1.78
N GLY A 96 -8.33 16.60 -0.50
CA GLY A 96 -9.54 17.24 0.02
C GLY A 96 -10.78 16.34 0.11
N VAL A 97 -10.59 15.02 0.25
CA VAL A 97 -11.68 14.04 0.45
C VAL A 97 -12.05 13.89 1.93
N LEU A 98 -11.10 14.16 2.83
CA LEU A 98 -11.25 14.23 4.29
C LEU A 98 -10.72 15.58 4.78
#